data_AF-A0A9D8QSZ5-F1
#
_entry.id   AF-A0A9D8QSZ5-F1
#
_cell.length_a   1.000
_cell.length_b   1.000
_cell.length_c   1.000
_cell.angle_alpha   90.00
_cell.angle_beta   90.00
_cell.angle_gamma   90.00
#
_symmetry.space_group_name_H-M   'P 1'
#
loop_
_entity.id
_entity.type
_entity.pdbx_description
1 polymer ?
#
loop_
_entity_poly.entity_id
_entity_poly.type
_entity_poly.pdbx_seq_one_letter_code
_entity_poly.pdbx_strand_id
1 'polypeptide(L)'
;MVANELEKKLNELEKALHSVSSALTGIKELLSDERTLFKDIPVEKLGVSANRKTRFLKTCIICGIKTIPDLLTYTKEELLRKPGMGIGTILDVSAALKREYNINW
;
A
#
# COMPACT_ATOMS: atom_id res chain seq x y z
N MET A 1 30.54 39.92 -3.91
CA MET A 1 29.73 39.77 -2.67
C MET A 1 28.45 38.97 -2.92
N VAL A 2 27.64 39.31 -3.93
CA VAL A 2 26.40 38.57 -4.27
C VAL A 2 26.65 37.11 -4.70
N ALA A 3 27.72 36.85 -5.47
CA ALA A 3 28.06 35.51 -5.91
C ALA A 3 28.38 34.55 -4.75
N ASN A 4 29.18 34.99 -3.77
CA ASN A 4 29.50 34.19 -2.57
C ASN A 4 28.26 33.90 -1.71
N GLU A 5 27.31 34.83 -1.65
CA GLU A 5 26.06 34.64 -0.91
C GLU A 5 25.14 33.61 -1.61
N LEU A 6 25.09 33.63 -2.95
CA LEU A 6 24.37 32.63 -3.74
C LEU A 6 24.98 31.24 -3.59
N GLU A 7 26.30 31.14 -3.62
CA GLU A 7 27.05 29.88 -3.46
C GLU A 7 26.84 29.27 -2.08
N LYS A 8 26.82 30.11 -1.03
CA LYS A 8 26.50 29.69 0.33
C LYS A 8 25.07 29.12 0.42
N LYS A 9 24.09 29.82 -0.16
CA LYS A 9 22.68 29.37 -0.17
C LYS A 9 22.49 28.07 -0.95
N LEU A 10 23.22 27.89 -2.04
CA LEU A 10 23.21 26.65 -2.82
C LEU A 10 23.70 25.46 -1.97
N ASN A 11 24.84 25.62 -1.29
CA ASN A 11 25.38 24.58 -0.41
C ASN A 11 24.42 24.23 0.75
N GLU A 12 23.71 25.21 1.30
CA GLU A 12 22.71 24.96 2.34
C GLU A 12 21.51 24.16 1.81
N LEU A 13 21.05 24.46 0.59
CA LEU A 13 19.98 23.71 -0.07
C LEU A 13 20.38 22.26 -0.38
N GLU A 14 21.60 22.02 -0.84
CA GLU A 14 22.10 20.67 -1.13
C GLU A 14 22.18 19.81 0.15
N LYS A 15 22.64 20.39 1.27
CA LYS A 15 22.64 19.71 2.56
C LYS A 15 21.23 19.37 3.04
N ALA A 16 20.29 20.31 2.89
CA ALA A 16 18.90 20.07 3.25
C ALA A 16 18.30 18.93 2.40
N LEU A 17 18.57 18.92 1.09
CA LEU A 17 18.10 17.87 0.18
C LEU A 17 18.65 16.49 0.55
N HIS A 18 19.93 16.40 0.90
CA HIS A 18 20.53 15.15 1.38
C HIS A 18 19.89 14.64 2.68
N SER A 19 19.64 15.54 3.63
CA SER A 19 18.96 15.20 4.88
C SER A 19 17.55 14.66 4.63
N VAL A 20 16.77 15.32 3.75
CA VAL A 20 15.44 14.85 3.34
C VAL A 20 15.49 13.49 2.66
N SER A 21 16.47 13.27 1.77
CA SER A 21 16.62 11.98 1.07
C SER A 21 16.94 10.82 2.03
N SER A 22 17.78 11.09 3.03
CA SER A 22 18.09 10.12 4.09
C SER A 22 16.85 9.80 4.93
N ALA A 23 16.11 10.83 5.37
CA ALA A 23 14.86 10.65 6.11
C ALA A 23 13.83 9.85 5.31
N LEU A 24 13.69 10.11 4.01
CA LEU A 24 12.80 9.36 3.13
C LEU A 24 13.20 7.88 3.02
N THR A 25 14.51 7.60 2.98
CA THR A 25 15.04 6.23 2.96
C THR A 25 14.68 5.49 4.25
N GLY A 26 14.89 6.11 5.41
CA GLY A 26 14.50 5.52 6.69
C GLY A 26 12.99 5.29 6.83
N ILE A 27 12.16 6.23 6.36
CA ILE A 27 10.69 6.04 6.31
C ILE A 27 10.32 4.85 5.41
N LYS A 28 10.99 4.71 4.26
CA LYS A 28 10.74 3.61 3.33
C LYS A 28 11.11 2.26 3.94
N GLU A 29 12.19 2.18 4.70
CA GLU A 29 12.59 0.98 5.44
C GLU A 29 11.55 0.61 6.51
N LEU A 30 11.11 1.56 7.33
CA LEU A 30 10.08 1.35 8.35
C LEU A 30 8.74 0.87 7.76
N LEU A 31 8.31 1.45 6.63
CA LEU A 31 7.10 1.00 5.91
C LEU A 31 7.28 -0.37 5.25
N SER A 32 8.52 -0.73 4.89
CA SER A 32 8.83 -2.05 4.36
C SER A 32 8.76 -3.11 5.47
N ASP A 33 9.16 -2.77 6.69
CA ASP A 33 9.03 -3.61 7.88
C ASP A 33 7.57 -3.86 8.27
N GLU A 34 6.67 -2.87 8.19
CA GLU A 34 5.23 -3.12 8.40
C GLU A 34 4.63 -4.07 7.35
N ARG A 35 5.08 -3.97 6.09
CA ARG A 35 4.70 -4.94 5.04
C ARG A 35 5.24 -6.34 5.32
N THR A 36 6.31 -6.49 6.12
CA THR A 36 6.79 -7.80 6.56
C THR A 36 5.91 -8.47 7.61
N LEU A 37 5.12 -7.71 8.39
CA LEU A 37 4.20 -8.27 9.40
C LEU A 37 3.03 -9.05 8.79
N PHE A 38 2.70 -8.77 7.52
CA PHE A 38 1.61 -9.44 6.79
C PHE A 38 2.11 -10.46 5.75
N LYS A 39 3.43 -10.72 5.71
CA LYS A 39 4.00 -11.73 4.82
C LYS A 39 3.27 -13.05 5.08
N ASP A 40 2.67 -13.56 4.02
CA ASP A 40 2.01 -14.87 3.96
C ASP A 40 0.60 -14.98 4.55
N ILE A 41 -0.09 -13.89 4.89
CA ILE A 41 -1.53 -14.00 5.25
C ILE A 41 -2.35 -14.27 3.99
N PRO A 42 -3.03 -15.42 3.87
CA PRO A 42 -3.82 -15.73 2.69
C PRO A 42 -5.03 -14.80 2.59
N VAL A 43 -5.37 -14.34 1.38
CA VAL A 43 -6.55 -13.48 1.15
C VAL A 43 -7.86 -14.15 1.56
N GLU A 44 -7.89 -15.48 1.64
CA GLU A 44 -9.02 -16.28 2.10
C GLU A 44 -9.41 -16.02 3.56
N LYS A 45 -8.45 -15.55 4.37
CA LYS A 45 -8.65 -15.21 5.77
C LYS A 45 -9.34 -13.85 5.96
N LEU A 46 -9.40 -13.00 4.92
CA LEU A 46 -10.11 -11.72 4.99
C LEU A 46 -11.60 -11.96 5.29
N GLY A 47 -12.12 -11.18 6.24
CA GLY A 47 -13.52 -11.17 6.66
C GLY A 47 -14.50 -10.54 5.67
N VAL A 48 -14.43 -10.88 4.38
CA VAL A 48 -15.40 -10.46 3.36
C VAL A 48 -16.75 -11.16 3.60
N SER A 49 -17.87 -10.48 3.36
CA SER A 49 -19.21 -11.04 3.58
C SER A 49 -19.42 -12.35 2.81
N ALA A 50 -20.14 -13.31 3.41
CA ALA A 50 -20.31 -14.66 2.86
C ALA A 50 -20.88 -14.66 1.42
N ASN A 51 -21.83 -13.76 1.13
CA ASN A 51 -22.45 -13.63 -0.19
C ASN A 51 -21.50 -13.06 -1.27
N ARG A 52 -20.39 -12.40 -0.89
CA ARG A 52 -19.39 -11.82 -1.81
C ARG A 52 -18.08 -12.61 -1.82
N LYS A 53 -17.79 -13.37 -0.77
CA LYS A 53 -16.54 -14.10 -0.57
C LYS A 53 -16.20 -15.02 -1.75
N THR A 54 -17.17 -15.77 -2.28
CA THR A 54 -16.93 -16.66 -3.42
C THR A 54 -16.49 -15.90 -4.68
N ARG A 55 -17.09 -14.72 -4.98
CA ARG A 55 -16.70 -13.93 -6.14
C ARG A 55 -15.33 -13.28 -5.94
N PHE A 56 -15.11 -12.71 -4.75
CA PHE A 56 -13.82 -12.15 -4.34
C PHE A 56 -12.68 -13.16 -4.53
N LEU A 57 -12.81 -14.37 -3.97
CA LEU A 57 -11.77 -15.39 -4.06
C LEU A 57 -11.55 -15.88 -5.49
N LYS A 58 -12.61 -16.02 -6.30
CA LYS A 58 -12.46 -16.32 -7.74
C LYS A 58 -11.64 -15.25 -8.46
N THR A 59 -11.91 -13.97 -8.18
CA THR A 59 -11.13 -12.89 -8.78
C THR A 59 -9.67 -12.91 -8.30
N CYS A 60 -9.44 -13.17 -7.01
CA CYS A 60 -8.10 -13.31 -6.46
C CYS A 60 -7.31 -14.42 -7.17
N ILE A 61 -7.92 -15.60 -7.37
CA ILE A 61 -7.31 -16.72 -8.11
C ILE A 61 -6.96 -16.30 -9.54
N ILE A 62 -7.89 -15.67 -10.27
CA ILE A 62 -7.69 -15.22 -11.65
C ILE A 62 -6.56 -14.19 -11.76
N CYS A 63 -6.45 -13.29 -10.77
CA CYS A 63 -5.44 -12.23 -10.74
C CYS A 63 -4.12 -12.68 -10.10
N GLY A 64 -4.02 -13.92 -9.62
CA GLY A 64 -2.83 -14.42 -8.91
C GLY A 64 -2.62 -13.79 -7.52
N ILE A 65 -3.67 -13.20 -6.93
CA ILE A 65 -3.63 -12.60 -5.59
C ILE A 65 -3.79 -13.71 -4.56
N LYS A 66 -2.70 -14.09 -3.89
CA LYS A 66 -2.71 -15.19 -2.90
C LYS A 66 -2.69 -14.67 -1.48
N THR A 67 -2.01 -13.55 -1.26
CA THR A 67 -1.75 -12.98 0.05
C THR A 67 -2.29 -11.55 0.17
N ILE A 68 -2.45 -11.06 1.40
CA ILE A 68 -2.80 -9.66 1.64
C ILE A 68 -1.79 -8.71 0.98
N PRO A 69 -0.46 -8.91 1.09
CA PRO A 69 0.51 -8.10 0.33
C PRO A 69 0.25 -8.06 -1.18
N ASP A 70 -0.09 -9.19 -1.82
CA ASP A 70 -0.44 -9.22 -3.25
C ASP A 70 -1.68 -8.38 -3.54
N LEU A 71 -2.65 -8.35 -2.63
CA LEU A 71 -3.87 -7.55 -2.78
C LEU A 71 -3.55 -6.05 -2.71
N LEU A 72 -2.64 -5.66 -1.80
CA LEU A 72 -2.25 -4.27 -1.57
C LEU A 72 -1.40 -3.68 -2.71
N THR A 73 -0.93 -4.48 -3.68
CA THR A 73 -0.31 -3.95 -4.90
C THR A 73 -1.32 -3.36 -5.87
N TYR A 74 -2.62 -3.60 -5.65
CA TYR A 74 -3.69 -3.02 -6.44
C TYR A 74 -4.34 -1.84 -5.73
N THR A 75 -4.71 -0.85 -6.52
CA THR A 75 -5.66 0.20 -6.12
C THR A 75 -7.09 -0.33 -6.13
N LYS A 76 -7.99 0.37 -5.42
CA LYS A 76 -9.43 0.05 -5.43
C LYS A 76 -10.00 0.12 -6.86
N GLU A 77 -9.60 1.14 -7.61
CA GLU A 77 -10.03 1.39 -8.98
C GLU A 77 -9.57 0.29 -9.94
N GLU A 78 -8.36 -0.25 -9.76
CA GLU A 78 -7.87 -1.36 -10.55
C GLU A 78 -8.63 -2.66 -10.26
N LEU A 79 -8.95 -2.93 -9.00
CA LEU A 79 -9.75 -4.10 -8.63
C LEU A 79 -11.19 -3.97 -9.08
N LEU A 80 -11.80 -2.79 -9.05
CA LEU A 80 -13.16 -2.56 -9.57
C LEU A 80 -13.29 -2.92 -11.06
N ARG A 81 -12.19 -2.85 -11.83
CA ARG A 81 -12.16 -3.26 -13.24
C ARG A 81 -12.05 -4.77 -13.41
N LYS A 82 -11.80 -5.53 -12.34
CA LYS A 82 -11.68 -6.99 -12.38
C LYS A 82 -13.07 -7.65 -12.28
N PRO A 83 -13.32 -8.73 -13.05
CA PRO A 83 -14.59 -9.43 -12.98
C PRO A 83 -14.82 -9.99 -11.57
N GLY A 84 -15.98 -9.72 -10.98
CA GLY A 84 -16.36 -10.21 -9.65
C GLY A 84 -16.06 -9.25 -8.48
N MET A 85 -15.33 -8.16 -8.73
CA MET A 85 -14.99 -7.12 -7.74
C MET A 85 -15.91 -5.90 -7.89
N GLY A 86 -17.13 -6.02 -7.36
CA GLY A 86 -18.05 -4.88 -7.28
C GLY A 86 -17.70 -3.93 -6.12
N ILE A 87 -18.30 -2.73 -6.13
CA ILE A 87 -18.13 -1.71 -5.07
C ILE A 87 -18.35 -2.30 -3.67
N GLY A 88 -19.41 -3.08 -3.48
CA GLY A 88 -19.69 -3.71 -2.19
C GLY A 88 -18.60 -4.68 -1.74
N THR A 89 -17.93 -5.39 -2.65
CA THR A 89 -16.80 -6.26 -2.32
C THR A 89 -15.59 -5.43 -1.89
N ILE A 90 -15.30 -4.34 -2.60
CA ILE A 90 -14.17 -3.45 -2.27
C ILE A 90 -14.37 -2.79 -0.91
N LEU A 91 -15.59 -2.35 -0.59
CA LEU A 91 -15.91 -1.79 0.72
C LEU A 91 -15.71 -2.81 1.84
N ASP A 92 -16.17 -4.06 1.65
CA ASP A 92 -15.94 -5.13 2.62
C ASP A 92 -14.46 -5.42 2.82
N VAL A 93 -13.70 -5.53 1.73
CA VAL A 93 -12.25 -5.77 1.78
C VAL A 93 -11.56 -4.64 2.54
N SER A 94 -11.90 -3.38 2.24
CA SER A 94 -11.32 -2.21 2.92
C SER A 94 -11.67 -2.20 4.41
N ALA A 95 -12.92 -2.51 4.75
CA ALA A 95 -13.36 -2.62 6.14
C ALA A 95 -12.66 -3.76 6.88
N ALA A 96 -12.49 -4.92 6.24
CA ALA A 96 -11.77 -6.07 6.80
C ALA A 96 -10.29 -5.74 7.02
N LEU A 97 -9.61 -5.13 6.04
CA LEU A 97 -8.22 -4.67 6.15
C LEU A 97 -8.03 -3.69 7.31
N LYS A 98 -8.96 -2.74 7.47
CA LYS A 98 -8.92 -1.79 8.58
C LYS A 98 -9.14 -2.46 9.93
N ARG A 99 -10.15 -3.33 10.04
CA ARG A 99 -10.54 -3.97 11.31
C ARG A 99 -9.53 -5.03 11.77
N GLU A 100 -9.04 -5.85 10.85
CA GLU A 100 -8.22 -7.04 11.17
C GLU A 100 -6.72 -6.71 11.19
N TYR A 101 -6.29 -5.71 10.43
CA TYR A 101 -4.87 -5.43 10.21
C TYR A 101 -4.50 -3.94 10.39
N ASN A 102 -5.45 -3.08 10.74
CA ASN A 102 -5.27 -1.62 10.85
C ASN A 102 -4.77 -0.94 9.55
N ILE A 103 -5.00 -1.57 8.40
CA ILE A 103 -4.56 -1.05 7.11
C ILE A 103 -5.63 -0.11 6.54
N ASN A 104 -5.23 1.13 6.24
CA ASN A 104 -6.04 2.06 5.46
C ASN A 104 -5.69 1.87 3.98
N TRP A 105 -6.55 1.17 3.26
CA TRP A 105 -6.45 0.93 1.82
C TRP A 105 -7.71 1.50 1.16
#